data_AF-A0AAW9II38-F1
#
_entry.id   AF-A0AAW9II38-F1
#
_cell.length_a   1.000
_cell.length_b   1.000
_cell.length_c   1.000
_cell.angle_alpha   90.00
_cell.angle_beta   90.00
_cell.angle_gamma   90.00
#
_symmetry.space_group_name_H-M   'P 1'
#
loop_
_entity.id
_entity.type
_entity.pdbx_description
1 polymer ?
#
loop_
_entity_poly.entity_id
_entity_poly.type
_entity_poly.pdbx_seq_one_letter_code
_entity_poly.pdbx_strand_id
1 'polypeptide(L)'
;MKKNLLKTIVASCVTAIMLVGCSANGGTTENKTSEKTITVTDVRGEVEIPENPQRIVDLSGNSDILSILGYKVTGTANSDAYDYTKFPSYLEETLKGAEILGYSMQDTMDIEAVMNLKPDLI
;
A
#
# COMPACT_ATOMS: atom_id res chain seq x y z
N MET A 1 -33.09 53.37 10.73
CA MET A 1 -32.71 52.00 10.31
C MET A 1 -31.33 51.87 9.64
N LYS A 2 -30.56 52.95 9.45
CA LYS A 2 -29.24 52.90 8.74
C LYS A 2 -28.00 52.86 9.66
N LYS A 3 -28.14 53.03 10.98
CA LYS A 3 -27.01 53.01 11.94
C LYS A 3 -26.67 51.64 12.51
N ASN A 4 -27.55 50.66 12.36
CA ASN A 4 -27.40 49.33 12.95
C ASN A 4 -26.85 48.31 11.94
N LEU A 5 -26.90 48.63 10.64
CA LEU A 5 -26.36 47.78 9.56
C LEU A 5 -24.84 47.97 9.40
N LEU A 6 -24.31 49.14 9.79
CA LEU A 6 -22.88 49.45 9.73
C LEU A 6 -22.07 48.69 10.80
N LYS A 7 -22.70 48.38 11.95
CA LYS A 7 -22.03 47.65 13.05
C LYS A 7 -21.89 46.15 12.75
N THR A 8 -22.74 45.58 11.91
CA THR A 8 -22.72 44.14 11.60
C THR A 8 -21.74 43.78 10.49
N ILE A 9 -21.32 44.74 9.65
CA ILE A 9 -20.33 44.51 8.58
C ILE A 9 -18.90 44.53 9.11
N VAL A 10 -18.62 45.32 10.15
CA VAL A 10 -17.27 45.42 10.75
C VAL A 10 -16.89 44.16 11.57
N ALA A 11 -17.88 43.39 12.03
CA ALA A 11 -17.63 42.15 12.78
C ALA A 11 -17.33 40.92 11.88
N SER A 12 -17.45 41.04 10.56
CA SER A 12 -17.28 39.91 9.62
C SER A 12 -15.92 39.89 8.90
N CYS A 13 -15.19 41.01 8.88
CA CYS A 13 -13.93 41.12 8.14
C CYS A 13 -12.67 40.70 8.92
N VAL A 14 -12.77 40.33 10.19
CA VAL A 14 -11.59 40.01 11.03
C VAL A 14 -11.18 38.53 10.95
N THR A 15 -12.00 37.65 10.37
CA THR A 15 -11.75 36.20 10.36
C THR A 15 -11.12 35.66 9.06
N ALA A 16 -10.73 36.53 8.13
CA ALA A 16 -10.29 36.11 6.79
C ALA A 16 -8.77 36.15 6.53
N ILE A 17 -7.92 36.47 7.52
CA ILE A 17 -6.48 36.73 7.30
C ILE A 17 -5.56 35.57 7.77
N MET A 18 -6.10 34.48 8.33
CA MET A 18 -5.26 33.40 8.91
C MET A 18 -4.85 32.25 7.96
N LEU A 19 -4.96 32.39 6.63
CA LEU A 19 -4.65 31.28 5.69
C LEU A 19 -3.52 31.55 4.69
N VAL A 20 -2.70 32.59 4.87
CA VAL A 20 -1.46 32.74 4.09
C VAL A 20 -0.31 32.03 4.78
N GLY A 21 -0.34 30.69 4.72
CA GLY A 21 0.79 29.84 5.07
C GLY A 21 1.80 29.82 3.91
N CYS A 22 2.94 30.47 4.10
CA CYS A 22 4.11 30.33 3.25
C CYS A 22 4.63 28.89 3.26
N SER A 23 4.78 28.29 2.08
CA SER A 23 5.98 27.52 1.74
C SER A 23 6.14 27.49 0.23
N ALA A 24 6.57 28.63 -0.32
CA ALA A 24 7.53 28.58 -1.41
C ALA A 24 8.87 28.17 -0.77
N ASN A 25 9.24 26.90 -0.89
CA ASN A 25 10.62 26.47 -0.66
C ASN A 25 11.15 25.80 -1.92
N GLY A 26 12.41 26.12 -2.21
CA GLY A 26 13.14 25.87 -3.44
C GLY A 26 13.06 24.44 -3.97
N GLY A 27 13.25 24.35 -5.28
CA GLY A 27 13.16 23.10 -6.01
C GLY A 27 14.05 22.00 -5.45
N THR A 28 13.43 20.84 -5.34
CA THR A 28 14.02 19.58 -5.77
C THR A 28 13.01 18.98 -6.71
N THR A 29 13.23 19.16 -8.02
CA THR A 29 12.70 18.23 -9.00
C THR A 29 13.41 16.90 -8.73
N GLU A 30 12.94 16.16 -7.73
CA GLU A 30 13.19 14.74 -7.69
C GLU A 30 12.70 14.22 -9.03
N ASN A 31 13.61 13.68 -9.83
CA ASN A 31 13.26 12.77 -10.90
C ASN A 31 12.57 11.57 -10.24
N LYS A 32 11.28 11.73 -9.90
CA LYS A 32 10.37 10.61 -9.77
C LYS A 32 10.28 10.05 -11.17
N THR A 33 11.16 9.10 -11.47
CA THR A 33 10.90 8.12 -12.51
C THR A 33 9.51 7.61 -12.21
N SER A 34 8.52 8.06 -13.00
CA SER A 34 7.17 7.54 -12.91
C SER A 34 7.30 6.04 -13.08
N GLU A 35 7.03 5.26 -12.02
CA GLU A 35 6.98 3.81 -12.14
C GLU A 35 5.94 3.51 -13.21
N LYS A 36 6.35 2.77 -14.24
CA LYS A 36 5.44 2.38 -15.32
C LYS A 36 4.39 1.45 -14.74
N THR A 37 3.14 1.68 -15.11
CA THR A 37 2.01 0.85 -14.71
C THR A 37 1.40 0.14 -15.90
N ILE A 38 0.68 -0.95 -15.62
CA ILE A 38 -0.20 -1.64 -16.55
C ILE A 38 -1.60 -1.73 -15.94
N THR A 39 -2.63 -1.69 -16.78
CA THR A 39 -4.02 -1.87 -16.35
C THR A 39 -4.38 -3.36 -16.40
N VAL A 40 -4.91 -3.88 -15.29
CA VAL A 40 -5.43 -5.24 -15.17
C VAL A 40 -6.89 -5.18 -14.73
N THR A 41 -7.71 -6.11 -15.20
CA THR A 41 -9.08 -6.28 -14.70
C THR A 41 -9.09 -7.38 -13.64
N ASP A 42 -9.45 -7.03 -12.40
CA ASP A 42 -9.67 -7.97 -11.30
C ASP A 42 -11.18 -8.11 -10.99
N VAL A 43 -11.52 -8.81 -9.90
CA VAL A 43 -12.92 -9.00 -9.46
C VAL A 43 -13.62 -7.72 -9.00
N ARG A 44 -12.88 -6.63 -8.80
CA ARG A 44 -13.34 -5.30 -8.38
C ARG A 44 -13.36 -4.29 -9.53
N GLY A 45 -12.81 -4.63 -10.70
CA GLY A 45 -12.83 -3.80 -11.91
C GLY A 45 -11.42 -3.59 -12.48
N GLU A 46 -11.21 -2.45 -13.14
CA GLU A 46 -9.88 -2.07 -13.65
C GLU A 46 -9.02 -1.48 -12.52
N VAL A 47 -7.78 -1.92 -12.43
CA VAL A 47 -6.77 -1.45 -11.48
C VAL A 47 -5.43 -1.26 -12.19
N GLU A 48 -4.70 -0.21 -11.82
CA GLU A 48 -3.31 -0.02 -12.27
C GLU A 48 -2.35 -0.69 -11.28
N ILE A 49 -1.45 -1.51 -11.81
CA ILE A 49 -0.37 -2.15 -11.04
C ILE A 49 0.99 -1.79 -11.63
N PRO A 50 2.10 -1.86 -10.87
CA PRO A 50 3.44 -1.66 -11.41
C PRO A 50 3.73 -2.67 -12.53
N GLU A 51 4.36 -2.22 -13.61
CA GLU A 51 4.83 -3.09 -14.70
C GLU A 51 5.89 -4.08 -14.21
N ASN A 52 6.67 -3.68 -13.19
CA ASN A 52 7.75 -4.48 -12.60
C ASN A 52 7.72 -4.42 -11.05
N PRO A 53 6.80 -5.14 -10.38
CA PRO A 53 6.66 -5.12 -8.92
C PRO A 53 7.91 -5.67 -8.23
N GLN A 54 8.29 -5.09 -7.09
CA GLN A 54 9.49 -5.45 -6.34
C GLN A 54 9.18 -5.99 -4.93
N ARG A 55 7.99 -5.69 -4.39
CA ARG A 55 7.53 -6.09 -3.05
C ARG A 55 6.17 -6.76 -3.17
N ILE A 56 6.20 -8.02 -3.57
CA ILE A 56 5.01 -8.83 -3.82
C ILE A 56 4.59 -9.53 -2.52
N VAL A 57 3.31 -9.43 -2.18
CA VAL A 57 2.69 -10.25 -1.14
C VAL A 57 1.77 -11.26 -1.81
N ASP A 58 1.84 -12.53 -1.42
CA ASP A 58 0.93 -13.57 -1.92
C ASP A 58 0.04 -14.11 -0.79
N LEU A 59 -1.26 -13.82 -0.86
CA LEU A 59 -2.25 -14.32 0.10
C LEU A 59 -2.97 -15.60 -0.35
N SER A 60 -2.67 -16.11 -1.55
CA SER A 60 -3.34 -17.28 -2.13
C SER A 60 -2.74 -18.62 -1.71
N GLY A 61 -1.51 -18.59 -1.18
CA GLY A 61 -0.76 -19.81 -0.82
C GLY A 61 -0.06 -20.47 -2.01
N ASN A 62 0.19 -19.73 -3.10
CA ASN A 62 0.79 -20.24 -4.34
C ASN A 62 2.17 -19.60 -4.63
N SER A 63 2.91 -19.28 -3.57
CA SER A 63 4.20 -18.56 -3.70
C SER A 63 5.27 -19.40 -4.40
N ASP A 64 5.11 -20.71 -4.43
CA ASP A 64 5.92 -21.64 -5.22
C ASP A 64 5.76 -21.41 -6.73
N ILE A 65 4.53 -21.19 -7.21
CA ILE A 65 4.25 -20.83 -8.60
C ILE A 65 4.90 -19.49 -8.96
N LEU A 66 4.79 -18.48 -8.09
CA LEU A 66 5.44 -17.20 -8.30
C LEU A 66 6.97 -17.35 -8.38
N SER A 67 7.57 -18.18 -7.52
CA SER A 67 9.00 -18.47 -7.59
C SER A 67 9.41 -19.17 -8.89
N ILE A 68 8.61 -20.11 -9.40
CA ILE A 68 8.87 -20.78 -10.69
C ILE A 68 8.85 -19.76 -11.84
N LEU A 69 7.98 -18.77 -11.77
CA LEU A 69 7.89 -17.68 -12.75
C LEU A 69 9.00 -16.63 -12.59
N GLY A 70 9.91 -16.79 -11.62
CA GLY A 70 11.05 -15.92 -11.39
C GLY A 70 10.79 -14.74 -10.45
N TYR A 71 9.63 -14.71 -9.79
CA TYR A 71 9.29 -13.68 -8.82
C TYR A 71 9.71 -14.09 -7.40
N LYS A 72 9.91 -13.08 -6.55
CA LYS A 72 10.14 -13.27 -5.11
C LYS A 72 9.07 -12.53 -4.35
N VAL A 73 8.55 -13.18 -3.30
CA VAL A 73 7.58 -12.58 -2.40
C VAL A 73 8.26 -12.05 -1.15
N THR A 74 7.81 -10.92 -0.65
CA THR A 74 8.21 -10.38 0.66
C THR A 74 7.28 -10.86 1.77
N GLY A 75 6.07 -11.31 1.44
CA GLY A 75 5.14 -11.92 2.39
C GLY A 75 4.27 -12.98 1.73
N THR A 76 3.86 -13.99 2.49
CA THR A 76 3.16 -15.16 1.97
C THR A 76 2.18 -15.77 2.96
N ALA A 77 1.08 -16.34 2.43
CA ALA A 77 0.17 -17.24 3.13
C ALA A 77 0.44 -18.74 2.86
N ASN A 78 1.58 -19.07 2.25
CA ASN A 78 2.02 -20.44 1.95
C ASN A 78 2.82 -21.03 3.13
N SER A 79 2.14 -21.22 4.25
CA SER A 79 2.69 -21.83 5.47
C SER A 79 2.48 -23.35 5.50
N ASP A 80 3.19 -24.05 6.36
CA ASP A 80 2.98 -25.46 6.63
C ASP A 80 1.55 -25.71 7.16
N ALA A 81 0.91 -26.79 6.72
CA ALA A 81 -0.49 -27.08 7.03
C ALA A 81 -0.74 -27.50 8.49
N TYR A 82 0.31 -27.90 9.23
CA TYR A 82 0.22 -28.31 10.63
C TYR A 82 0.82 -27.27 11.58
N ASP A 83 1.78 -26.47 11.11
CA ASP A 83 2.39 -25.37 11.85
C ASP A 83 2.46 -24.11 10.99
N TYR A 84 1.42 -23.27 11.08
CA TYR A 84 1.30 -22.04 10.30
C TYR A 84 2.37 -20.99 10.59
N THR A 85 3.27 -21.23 11.56
CA THR A 85 4.42 -20.34 11.83
C THR A 85 5.67 -20.72 11.05
N LYS A 86 5.61 -21.78 10.24
CA LYS A 86 6.73 -22.30 9.45
C LYS A 86 6.37 -22.41 7.98
N PHE A 87 7.40 -22.43 7.14
CA PHE A 87 7.24 -22.83 5.75
C PHE A 87 7.13 -24.35 5.65
N PRO A 88 6.44 -24.87 4.63
CA PRO A 88 6.64 -26.25 4.21
C PRO A 88 8.12 -26.49 3.92
N SER A 89 8.67 -27.63 4.32
CA SER A 89 10.11 -27.91 4.27
C SER A 89 10.72 -27.76 2.86
N TYR A 90 9.94 -28.05 1.81
CA TYR A 90 10.38 -27.90 0.42
C TYR A 90 10.42 -26.44 -0.07
N LEU A 91 9.87 -25.50 0.71
CA LEU A 91 9.83 -24.08 0.39
C LEU A 91 10.71 -23.22 1.29
N GLU A 92 11.35 -23.78 2.32
CA GLU A 92 12.19 -23.01 3.25
C GLU A 92 13.28 -22.18 2.54
N GLU A 93 14.01 -22.80 1.60
CA GLU A 93 15.03 -22.07 0.82
C GLU A 93 14.41 -21.14 -0.22
N THR A 94 13.29 -21.53 -0.83
CA THR A 94 12.58 -20.75 -1.86
C THR A 94 12.00 -19.46 -1.30
N LEU A 95 11.42 -19.53 -0.10
CA LEU A 95 10.72 -18.43 0.58
C LEU A 95 11.58 -17.77 1.66
N LYS A 96 12.89 -18.04 1.64
CA LYS A 96 13.83 -17.46 2.60
C LYS A 96 13.77 -15.93 2.57
N GLY A 97 13.42 -15.35 3.71
CA GLY A 97 13.30 -13.90 3.88
C GLY A 97 11.90 -13.34 3.60
N ALA A 98 10.95 -14.16 3.13
CA ALA A 98 9.55 -13.79 3.14
C ALA A 98 8.98 -13.88 4.56
N GLU A 99 8.00 -13.05 4.87
CA GLU A 99 7.24 -13.11 6.11
C GLU A 99 6.02 -14.02 5.94
N ILE A 100 5.75 -14.90 6.91
CA ILE A 100 4.51 -15.68 6.93
C ILE A 100 3.43 -14.78 7.51
N LEU A 101 2.42 -14.48 6.70
CA LEU A 101 1.34 -13.55 7.03
C LEU A 101 0.08 -14.25 7.55
N GLY A 102 0.04 -15.58 7.42
CA GLY A 102 -1.09 -16.43 7.79
C GLY A 102 -1.08 -17.73 6.97
N TYR A 103 -2.25 -18.37 6.89
CA TYR A 103 -2.46 -19.58 6.10
C TYR A 103 -3.62 -19.37 5.13
N SER A 104 -3.43 -19.66 3.85
CA SER A 104 -4.40 -19.33 2.78
C SER A 104 -5.78 -19.98 2.92
N MET A 105 -5.90 -21.02 3.75
CA MET A 105 -7.18 -21.69 4.04
C MET A 105 -7.90 -21.12 5.28
N GLN A 106 -7.32 -20.10 5.92
CA GLN A 106 -7.96 -19.38 7.03
C GLN A 106 -8.76 -18.19 6.52
N ASP A 107 -9.71 -17.74 7.33
CA ASP A 107 -10.57 -16.58 7.09
C ASP A 107 -9.89 -15.25 7.46
N THR A 108 -8.71 -15.29 8.07
CA THR A 108 -7.99 -14.13 8.59
C THR A 108 -6.52 -14.15 8.17
N MET A 109 -5.94 -12.95 8.09
CA MET A 109 -4.55 -12.69 7.71
C MET A 109 -4.01 -11.57 8.61
N ASP A 110 -2.70 -11.54 8.86
CA ASP A 110 -2.07 -10.42 9.57
C ASP A 110 -1.98 -9.18 8.67
N ILE A 111 -3.05 -8.38 8.67
CA ILE A 111 -3.16 -7.17 7.85
C ILE A 111 -2.13 -6.11 8.26
N GLU A 112 -1.79 -6.02 9.54
CA GLU A 112 -0.78 -5.07 10.02
C GLU A 112 0.60 -5.43 9.49
N ALA A 113 0.95 -6.72 9.50
CA ALA A 113 2.17 -7.22 8.88
C ALA A 113 2.20 -6.95 7.37
N VAL A 114 1.09 -7.22 6.65
CA VAL A 114 0.96 -6.89 5.21
C VAL A 114 1.27 -5.41 4.97
N MET A 115 0.68 -4.50 5.76
CA MET A 115 0.90 -3.06 5.61
C MET A 115 2.35 -2.65 5.90
N ASN A 116 2.98 -3.28 6.90
CA ASN A 116 4.37 -2.99 7.27
C ASN A 116 5.38 -3.40 6.18
N LEU A 117 5.05 -4.42 5.37
CA LEU A 117 5.86 -4.82 4.21
C LEU A 117 5.83 -3.79 3.06
N LYS A 118 4.88 -2.85 3.07
CA LYS A 118 4.69 -1.82 2.03
C LYS A 118 4.68 -2.43 0.62
N PRO A 119 3.82 -3.42 0.36
CA PRO A 119 3.79 -4.09 -0.93
C PRO A 119 3.47 -3.12 -2.06
N ASP A 120 4.03 -3.39 -3.22
CA ASP A 120 3.66 -2.73 -4.48
C ASP A 120 2.75 -3.61 -5.36
N LEU A 121 2.55 -4.87 -4.97
CA LEU A 121 1.55 -5.79 -5.51
C LEU A 121 1.10 -6.79 -4.43
N ILE A 122 -0.21 -7.06 -4.38
CA ILE A 122 -0.84 -8.10 -3.54
C ILE A 122 -1.71 -8.97 -4.45
#